data_AF-A0A2A4FUX3-F1
#
_entry.id   AF-A0A2A4FUX3-F1
#
_cell.length_a   1.000
_cell.length_b   1.000
_cell.length_c   1.000
_cell.angle_alpha   90.00
_cell.angle_beta   90.00
_cell.angle_gamma   90.00
#
_symmetry.space_group_name_H-M   'P 1'
#
loop_
_entity.id
_entity.type
_entity.pdbx_description
1 polymer ?
#
loop_
_entity_poly.entity_id
_entity_poly.type
_entity_poly.pdbx_seq_one_letter_code
_entity_poly.pdbx_strand_id
1 'polypeptide(L)'
;MKGYTEFEFDLPSALLSRLIEVIDAIEPEQLNAANLIEIPEEQGVYQLFLDGRLVYVGKTDADAGLRKRLTRHARKIMHRVALDPARVGFKAVRIFVFTAMDLESDLIRHYGGVKAIDWNGSGFGSNDPGRERDTTKVDPSNFDAVFPIDIDREMAFAIEEGEHAADVLSRLKDALPFTFRFQGAGARSRKPHPDMDAIITQGAAGPMTPRAAVAHIVSALPAAWQATALPGYIILYKEAPREYPQAQVIAISGGN
;
A
#
# COMPACT_ATOMS: atom_id res chain seq x y z
N MET A 1 46.91 35.36 0.98
CA MET A 1 47.94 35.14 -0.06
C MET A 1 47.55 35.90 -1.32
N LYS A 2 48.45 36.64 -1.97
CA LYS A 2 48.16 37.23 -3.30
C LYS A 2 48.12 36.09 -4.33
N GLY A 3 47.01 35.92 -5.04
CA GLY A 3 46.84 34.86 -6.05
C GLY A 3 46.29 33.52 -5.55
N TYR A 4 45.80 33.46 -4.31
CA TYR A 4 45.15 32.27 -3.74
C TYR A 4 43.78 32.64 -3.20
N THR A 5 42.78 31.81 -3.46
CA THR A 5 41.46 31.87 -2.84
C THR A 5 40.96 30.45 -2.61
N GLU A 6 40.11 30.28 -1.61
CA GLU A 6 39.44 29.01 -1.34
C GLU A 6 38.11 29.01 -2.06
N PHE A 7 37.80 27.88 -2.69
CA PHE A 7 36.54 27.65 -3.36
C PHE A 7 35.93 26.39 -2.78
N GLU A 8 34.76 26.52 -2.17
CA GLU A 8 33.93 25.40 -1.75
C GLU A 8 32.79 25.23 -2.75
N PHE A 9 32.75 24.08 -3.41
CA PHE A 9 31.67 23.76 -4.34
C PHE A 9 30.53 23.07 -3.59
N ASP A 10 29.40 23.76 -3.44
CA ASP A 10 28.17 23.20 -2.90
C ASP A 10 27.48 22.29 -3.93
N LEU A 11 28.10 21.13 -4.15
CA LEU A 11 27.58 20.07 -4.99
C LEU A 11 26.15 19.64 -4.60
N PRO A 12 25.78 19.51 -3.30
CA PRO A 12 24.41 19.21 -2.91
C PRO A 12 23.37 20.21 -3.40
N SER A 13 23.56 21.49 -3.13
CA SER A 13 22.59 22.51 -3.55
C SER A 13 22.52 22.65 -5.06
N ALA A 14 23.67 22.52 -5.75
CA ALA A 14 23.71 22.53 -7.20
C ALA A 14 22.96 21.34 -7.81
N LEU A 15 23.14 20.13 -7.27
CA LEU A 15 22.41 18.95 -7.75
C LEU A 15 20.91 19.07 -7.48
N LEU A 16 20.52 19.50 -6.26
CA LEU A 16 19.11 19.69 -5.91
C LEU A 16 18.44 20.69 -6.85
N SER A 17 19.08 21.83 -7.12
CA SER A 17 18.56 22.86 -8.02
C SER A 17 18.34 22.31 -9.43
N ARG A 18 19.33 21.57 -9.96
CA ARG A 18 19.19 20.91 -11.28
C ARG A 18 18.12 19.83 -11.28
N LEU A 19 17.98 19.08 -10.20
CA LEU A 19 16.94 18.05 -10.07
C LEU A 19 15.55 18.68 -10.07
N ILE A 20 15.36 19.82 -9.38
CA ILE A 20 14.10 20.57 -9.40
C ILE A 20 13.78 21.05 -10.81
N GLU A 21 14.74 21.64 -11.52
CA GLU A 21 14.55 22.06 -12.92
C GLU A 21 14.10 20.90 -13.82
N VAL A 22 14.73 19.72 -13.67
CA VAL A 22 14.36 18.52 -14.44
C VAL A 22 12.95 18.05 -14.07
N ILE A 23 12.61 18.00 -12.79
CA ILE A 23 11.29 17.57 -12.31
C ILE A 23 10.20 18.53 -12.80
N ASP A 24 10.42 19.84 -12.72
CA ASP A 24 9.46 20.85 -13.11
C ASP A 24 9.19 20.84 -14.62
N ALA A 25 10.17 20.44 -15.44
CA ALA A 25 10.03 20.28 -16.87
C ALA A 25 9.26 19.02 -17.31
N ILE A 26 9.06 18.04 -16.41
CA ILE A 26 8.32 16.81 -16.71
C ILE A 26 6.81 17.05 -16.54
N GLU A 27 6.01 16.68 -17.53
CA GLU A 27 4.55 16.61 -17.36
C GLU A 27 4.17 15.36 -16.54
N PRO A 28 3.28 15.48 -15.52
CA PRO A 28 2.83 14.32 -14.78
C PRO A 28 2.06 13.33 -15.66
N GLU A 29 2.38 12.05 -15.53
CA GLU A 29 1.62 10.95 -16.14
C GLU A 29 0.71 10.28 -15.11
N GLN A 30 -0.38 9.64 -15.55
CA GLN A 30 -1.27 8.93 -14.61
C GLN A 30 -0.54 7.76 -13.92
N LEU A 31 -0.71 7.60 -12.61
CA LEU A 31 -0.13 6.50 -11.83
C LEU A 31 -0.95 5.21 -12.03
N ASN A 32 -0.72 4.52 -13.14
CA ASN A 32 -1.37 3.26 -13.49
C ASN A 32 -0.36 2.23 -14.02
N ALA A 33 -0.75 0.95 -14.10
CA ALA A 33 0.16 -0.10 -14.54
C ALA A 33 0.67 0.09 -15.98
N ALA A 34 -0.16 0.60 -16.90
CA ALA A 34 0.20 0.79 -18.30
C ALA A 34 1.34 1.81 -18.46
N ASN A 35 1.21 2.97 -17.79
CA ASN A 35 2.20 4.04 -17.81
C ASN A 35 3.51 3.67 -17.10
N LEU A 36 3.50 2.63 -16.26
CA LEU A 36 4.67 2.18 -15.51
C LEU A 36 5.51 1.11 -16.23
N ILE A 37 5.02 0.52 -17.33
CA ILE A 37 5.72 -0.55 -18.08
C ILE A 37 7.11 -0.09 -18.57
N GLU A 38 7.19 1.15 -19.05
CA GLU A 38 8.41 1.71 -19.65
C GLU A 38 9.39 2.31 -18.62
N ILE A 39 8.95 2.52 -17.38
CA ILE A 39 9.80 3.11 -16.33
C ILE A 39 10.92 2.13 -15.99
N PRO A 40 12.21 2.50 -16.03
CA PRO A 40 13.27 1.55 -15.73
C PRO A 40 13.25 1.11 -14.24
N GLU A 41 13.64 -0.14 -13.97
CA GLU A 41 13.81 -0.66 -12.61
C GLU A 41 15.15 -0.20 -12.05
N GLU A 42 15.28 1.11 -11.87
CA GLU A 42 16.52 1.79 -11.54
C GLU A 42 16.32 2.70 -10.34
N GLN A 43 17.42 3.14 -9.73
CA GLN A 43 17.35 4.06 -8.61
C GLN A 43 17.02 5.49 -9.04
N GLY A 44 16.24 6.18 -8.22
CA GLY A 44 15.87 7.57 -8.42
C GLY A 44 14.91 8.11 -7.37
N VAL A 45 14.31 9.24 -7.73
CA VAL A 45 13.27 9.92 -6.95
C VAL A 45 11.99 10.03 -7.76
N TYR A 46 10.86 10.15 -7.09
CA TYR A 46 9.57 10.34 -7.72
C TYR A 46 8.66 11.22 -6.86
N GLN A 47 7.69 11.84 -7.53
CA GLN A 47 6.64 12.65 -6.93
C GLN A 47 5.29 12.09 -7.32
N LEU A 48 4.32 12.14 -6.40
CA LEU A 48 2.92 11.85 -6.68
C LEU A 48 2.08 13.09 -6.50
N PHE A 49 1.07 13.21 -7.35
CA PHE A 49 0.16 14.33 -7.41
C PHE A 49 -1.27 13.84 -7.28
N LEU A 50 -2.11 14.52 -6.50
CA LEU A 50 -3.55 14.32 -6.48
C LEU A 50 -4.21 15.59 -6.99
N ASP A 51 -4.98 15.49 -8.07
CA ASP A 51 -5.60 16.65 -8.74
C ASP A 51 -4.57 17.78 -9.06
N GLY A 52 -3.36 17.38 -9.48
CA GLY A 52 -2.27 18.31 -9.80
C GLY A 52 -1.52 18.88 -8.59
N ARG A 53 -1.95 18.62 -7.35
CA ARG A 53 -1.23 19.03 -6.13
C ARG A 53 -0.21 17.97 -5.72
N LEU A 54 1.03 18.39 -5.43
CA LEU A 54 2.05 17.51 -4.87
C LEU A 54 1.59 16.96 -3.51
N VAL A 55 1.46 15.64 -3.41
CA VAL A 55 1.03 14.96 -2.18
C VAL A 55 2.05 13.98 -1.65
N TYR A 56 3.03 13.54 -2.46
CA TYR A 56 4.07 12.63 -1.98
C TYR A 56 5.38 12.83 -2.72
N VAL A 57 6.49 12.78 -2.00
CA VAL A 57 7.85 12.63 -2.53
C VAL A 57 8.42 11.34 -1.97
N GLY A 58 9.02 10.52 -2.83
CA GLY A 58 9.66 9.29 -2.42
C GLY A 58 10.95 9.00 -3.18
N LYS A 59 11.74 8.09 -2.61
CA LYS A 59 12.91 7.50 -3.28
C LYS A 59 12.84 5.99 -3.36
N THR A 60 13.73 5.47 -4.18
CA THR A 60 14.10 4.06 -4.26
C THR A 60 15.36 3.80 -3.45
N ASP A 61 15.51 2.59 -2.95
CA ASP A 61 16.77 2.08 -2.40
C ASP A 61 17.43 1.14 -3.42
N ALA A 62 18.51 0.45 -3.03
CA ALA A 62 19.18 -0.53 -3.89
C ALA A 62 18.36 -1.80 -4.16
N ASP A 63 17.34 -2.07 -3.35
CA ASP A 63 16.58 -3.33 -3.36
C ASP A 63 15.23 -3.20 -4.13
N ALA A 64 14.76 -1.98 -4.37
CA ALA A 64 13.56 -1.69 -5.15
C ALA A 64 13.70 -0.40 -5.94
N GLY A 65 13.79 -0.53 -7.27
CA GLY A 65 13.85 0.58 -8.23
C GLY A 65 12.50 1.26 -8.46
N LEU A 66 12.50 2.23 -9.37
CA LEU A 66 11.40 3.17 -9.60
C LEU A 66 10.11 2.44 -9.99
N ARG A 67 10.16 1.54 -10.97
CA ARG A 67 8.99 0.81 -11.46
C ARG A 67 8.33 0.00 -10.34
N LYS A 68 9.08 -0.80 -9.57
CA LYS A 68 8.55 -1.59 -8.45
C LYS A 68 7.90 -0.72 -7.37
N ARG A 69 8.53 0.39 -6.97
CA ARG A 69 7.99 1.31 -5.96
C ARG A 69 6.72 2.00 -6.44
N LEU A 70 6.72 2.54 -7.66
CA LEU A 70 5.55 3.18 -8.25
C LEU A 70 4.41 2.19 -8.49
N THR A 71 4.70 0.96 -8.92
CA THR A 71 3.70 -0.10 -9.10
C THR A 71 2.99 -0.43 -7.78
N ARG A 72 3.75 -0.49 -6.69
CA ARG A 72 3.19 -0.71 -5.36
C ARG A 72 2.25 0.44 -4.94
N HIS A 73 2.63 1.68 -5.23
CA HIS A 73 1.78 2.85 -4.95
C HIS A 73 0.54 2.89 -5.83
N ALA A 74 0.67 2.57 -7.12
CA ALA A 74 -0.45 2.43 -8.05
C ALA A 74 -1.46 1.39 -7.56
N ARG A 75 -0.99 0.26 -7.03
CA ARG A 75 -1.86 -0.75 -6.41
C ARG A 75 -2.48 -0.23 -5.11
N LYS A 76 -1.73 0.48 -4.25
CA LYS A 76 -2.19 0.98 -2.94
C LYS A 76 -3.37 1.96 -3.03
N ILE A 77 -3.43 2.77 -4.08
CA ILE A 77 -4.50 3.76 -4.29
C ILE A 77 -5.78 3.15 -4.90
N MET A 78 -5.74 1.91 -5.37
CA MET A 78 -6.93 1.25 -5.91
C MET A 78 -7.88 0.81 -4.79
N HIS A 79 -9.18 0.77 -5.12
CA HIS A 79 -10.26 0.33 -4.23
C HIS A 79 -10.20 1.04 -2.87
N ARG A 80 -10.12 2.36 -2.92
CA ARG A 80 -10.16 3.25 -1.76
C ARG A 80 -11.43 4.08 -1.81
N VAL A 81 -12.04 4.31 -0.66
CA VAL A 81 -13.16 5.25 -0.53
C VAL A 81 -12.67 6.66 -0.81
N ALA A 82 -13.40 7.41 -1.63
CA ALA A 82 -13.12 8.80 -1.99
C ALA A 82 -11.79 9.10 -2.72
N LEU A 83 -11.08 8.06 -3.19
CA LEU A 83 -9.86 8.21 -4.01
C LEU A 83 -10.02 7.45 -5.32
N ASP A 84 -10.17 8.21 -6.40
CA ASP A 84 -10.13 7.67 -7.77
C ASP A 84 -8.68 7.65 -8.25
N PRO A 85 -8.11 6.48 -8.62
CA PRO A 85 -6.77 6.39 -9.18
C PRO A 85 -6.54 7.25 -10.42
N ALA A 86 -7.58 7.61 -11.16
CA ALA A 86 -7.47 8.52 -12.31
C ALA A 86 -7.03 9.94 -11.94
N ARG A 87 -7.22 10.34 -10.67
CA ARG A 87 -6.79 11.64 -10.16
C ARG A 87 -5.34 11.67 -9.70
N VAL A 88 -4.66 10.52 -9.68
CA VAL A 88 -3.30 10.41 -9.18
C VAL A 88 -2.30 10.37 -10.34
N GLY A 89 -1.42 11.37 -10.38
CA GLY A 89 -0.32 11.45 -11.33
C GLY A 89 1.04 11.21 -10.68
N PHE A 90 2.07 10.96 -11.48
CA PHE A 90 3.44 10.83 -11.02
C PHE A 90 4.45 11.53 -11.94
N LYS A 91 5.59 11.89 -11.36
CA LYS A 91 6.84 12.22 -12.06
C LYS A 91 7.95 11.34 -11.50
N ALA A 92 8.90 10.91 -12.32
CA ALA A 92 10.01 10.07 -11.87
C ALA A 92 11.31 10.45 -12.59
N VAL A 93 12.41 10.47 -11.85
CA VAL A 93 13.74 10.80 -12.36
C VAL A 93 14.74 9.75 -11.86
N ARG A 94 15.41 9.08 -12.79
CA ARG A 94 16.56 8.20 -12.50
C ARG A 94 17.77 9.05 -12.10
N ILE A 95 18.50 8.62 -11.08
CA ILE A 95 19.73 9.29 -10.63
C ILE A 95 20.91 8.34 -10.88
N PHE A 96 21.96 8.82 -11.56
CA PHE A 96 23.11 8.00 -11.97
C PHE A 96 24.26 7.95 -10.95
N VAL A 97 24.34 8.93 -10.03
CA VAL A 97 25.44 9.03 -9.07
C VAL A 97 24.87 9.13 -7.66
N PHE A 98 25.11 8.07 -6.87
CA PHE A 98 24.75 8.02 -5.45
C PHE A 98 26.00 8.08 -4.60
N THR A 99 26.43 9.29 -4.25
CA THR A 99 27.38 9.44 -3.16
C THR A 99 26.83 10.46 -2.17
N ALA A 100 26.18 9.94 -1.13
CA ALA A 100 25.94 10.54 0.19
C ALA A 100 24.86 11.62 0.36
N MET A 101 23.96 11.87 -0.60
CA MET A 101 22.94 12.93 -0.46
C MET A 101 21.54 12.38 -0.26
N ASP A 102 20.83 12.89 0.75
CA ASP A 102 19.45 12.52 1.05
C ASP A 102 18.46 13.37 0.24
N LEU A 103 18.47 13.15 -1.09
CA LEU A 103 17.68 13.92 -2.04
C LEU A 103 16.17 13.91 -1.75
N GLU A 104 15.65 12.84 -1.14
CA GLU A 104 14.25 12.81 -0.70
C GLU A 104 13.99 13.84 0.39
N SER A 105 14.79 13.86 1.45
CA SER A 105 14.66 14.84 2.53
C SER A 105 14.88 16.26 2.02
N ASP A 106 15.80 16.46 1.08
CA ASP A 106 16.07 17.76 0.48
C ASP A 106 14.91 18.25 -0.38
N LEU A 107 14.31 17.38 -1.20
CA LEU A 107 13.10 17.69 -1.97
C LEU A 107 11.92 17.97 -1.04
N ILE A 108 11.69 17.13 -0.02
CA ILE A 108 10.63 17.37 0.96
C ILE A 108 10.81 18.73 1.63
N ARG A 109 12.02 19.07 2.05
CA ARG A 109 12.34 20.38 2.64
C ARG A 109 12.10 21.52 1.67
N HIS A 110 12.51 21.37 0.41
CA HIS A 110 12.28 22.37 -0.64
C HIS A 110 10.79 22.65 -0.83
N TYR A 111 9.94 21.63 -0.85
CA TYR A 111 8.49 21.78 -1.01
C TYR A 111 7.72 22.08 0.30
N GLY A 112 8.40 22.60 1.33
CA GLY A 112 7.75 23.09 2.56
C GLY A 112 7.72 22.09 3.72
N GLY A 113 8.38 20.94 3.59
CA GLY A 113 8.53 19.93 4.63
C GLY A 113 7.38 18.91 4.69
N VAL A 114 7.53 17.91 5.58
CA VAL A 114 6.57 16.79 5.72
C VAL A 114 5.14 17.27 5.99
N LYS A 115 4.95 18.39 6.70
CA LYS A 115 3.61 18.94 7.00
C LYS A 115 2.95 19.62 5.80
N ALA A 116 3.72 19.99 4.77
CA ALA A 116 3.20 20.65 3.57
C ALA A 116 2.83 19.65 2.47
N ILE A 117 3.34 18.41 2.55
CA ILE A 117 3.15 17.36 1.55
C ILE A 117 2.30 16.24 2.17
N ASP A 118 0.99 16.29 1.90
CA ASP A 118 -0.06 15.61 2.65
C ASP A 118 0.19 14.11 2.95
N TRP A 119 0.79 13.35 2.02
CA TRP A 119 1.03 11.91 2.20
C TRP A 119 2.40 11.59 2.79
N ASN A 120 3.37 12.50 2.80
CA ASN A 120 4.63 12.27 3.50
C ASN A 120 4.39 12.23 5.01
N GLY A 121 4.92 11.20 5.69
CA GLY A 121 4.68 11.00 7.13
C GLY A 121 3.28 10.51 7.51
N SER A 122 2.32 10.47 6.57
CA SER A 122 0.93 10.03 6.81
C SER A 122 0.74 8.51 6.91
N GLY A 123 1.77 7.70 6.66
CA GLY A 123 1.65 6.25 6.52
C GLY A 123 1.47 5.75 5.08
N PHE A 124 1.30 6.63 4.08
CA PHE A 124 1.20 6.24 2.67
C PHE A 124 2.40 5.38 2.20
N GLY A 125 3.63 5.79 2.51
CA GLY A 125 4.84 5.05 2.15
C GLY A 125 5.17 3.85 3.05
N SER A 126 4.40 3.62 4.12
CA SER A 126 4.70 2.57 5.12
C SER A 126 4.39 1.17 4.58
N ASN A 127 5.24 0.21 4.95
CA ASN A 127 4.99 -1.21 4.74
C ASN A 127 3.96 -1.75 5.75
N ASP A 128 3.49 -2.97 5.52
CA ASP A 128 2.61 -3.69 6.43
C ASP A 128 3.21 -3.74 7.85
N PRO A 129 2.51 -3.21 8.87
CA PRO A 129 3.08 -3.07 10.22
C PRO A 129 3.16 -4.38 11.00
N GLY A 130 2.54 -5.45 10.50
CA GLY A 130 2.47 -6.74 11.16
C GLY A 130 1.42 -6.81 12.27
N ARG A 131 1.17 -8.03 12.77
CA ARG A 131 0.07 -8.34 13.69
C ARG A 131 0.11 -7.56 15.00
N GLU A 132 1.30 -7.36 15.56
CA GLU A 132 1.50 -6.65 16.84
C GLU A 132 1.05 -5.18 16.82
N ARG A 133 0.74 -4.65 15.64
CA ARG A 133 0.28 -3.27 15.44
C ARG A 133 -1.15 -3.16 14.96
N ASP A 134 -1.87 -4.28 14.79
CA ASP A 134 -3.28 -4.26 14.37
C ASP A 134 -4.17 -3.59 15.43
N THR A 135 -3.76 -3.57 16.71
CA THR A 135 -4.49 -2.90 17.81
C THR A 135 -4.11 -1.43 18.00
N THR A 136 -3.20 -0.89 17.19
CA THR A 136 -2.78 0.51 17.31
C THR A 136 -3.80 1.42 16.66
N LYS A 137 -4.30 2.40 17.40
CA LYS A 137 -5.19 3.44 16.86
C LYS A 137 -4.47 4.22 15.75
N VAL A 138 -5.10 4.32 14.59
CA VAL A 138 -4.61 5.07 13.44
C VAL A 138 -4.96 6.55 13.61
N ASP A 139 -3.99 7.43 13.39
CA ASP A 139 -4.20 8.87 13.42
C ASP A 139 -5.25 9.28 12.36
N PRO A 140 -6.21 10.18 12.65
CA PRO A 140 -7.20 10.62 11.65
C PRO A 140 -6.61 11.25 10.39
N SER A 141 -5.40 11.81 10.46
CA SER A 141 -4.66 12.35 9.31
C SER A 141 -3.87 11.30 8.53
N ASN A 142 -3.85 10.05 9.02
CA ASN A 142 -3.19 8.95 8.33
C ASN A 142 -3.86 8.67 6.98
N PHE A 143 -3.06 8.33 5.97
CA PHE A 143 -3.56 8.02 4.63
C PHE A 143 -4.68 6.97 4.63
N ASP A 144 -4.51 5.88 5.38
CA ASP A 144 -5.50 4.79 5.42
C ASP A 144 -6.77 5.19 6.19
N ALA A 145 -6.72 6.20 7.07
CA ALA A 145 -7.90 6.75 7.73
C ALA A 145 -8.66 7.73 6.83
N VAL A 146 -7.95 8.54 6.03
CA VAL A 146 -8.54 9.49 5.06
C VAL A 146 -9.10 8.77 3.84
N PHE A 147 -8.39 7.76 3.34
CA PHE A 147 -8.75 6.95 2.17
C PHE A 147 -8.78 5.46 2.56
N PRO A 148 -9.78 5.02 3.34
CA PRO A 148 -9.87 3.63 3.76
C PRO A 148 -10.14 2.71 2.58
N ILE A 149 -9.79 1.43 2.74
CA ILE A 149 -10.11 0.41 1.74
C ILE A 149 -11.61 0.30 1.54
N ASP A 150 -12.02 0.11 0.30
CA ASP A 150 -13.39 -0.17 -0.09
C ASP A 150 -13.57 -1.68 -0.20
N ILE A 151 -14.19 -2.27 0.82
CA ILE A 151 -14.50 -3.70 0.88
C ILE A 151 -15.89 -4.03 0.31
N ASP A 152 -16.61 -3.02 -0.18
CA ASP A 152 -17.96 -3.13 -0.73
C ASP A 152 -17.98 -2.91 -2.26
N ARG A 153 -16.81 -2.66 -2.86
CA ARG A 153 -16.63 -2.65 -4.32
C ARG A 153 -16.60 -4.06 -4.88
N GLU A 154 -17.44 -4.32 -5.88
CA GLU A 154 -17.45 -5.61 -6.58
C GLU A 154 -16.14 -5.89 -7.30
N MET A 155 -15.75 -7.16 -7.28
CA MET A 155 -14.61 -7.70 -8.02
C MET A 155 -15.05 -8.92 -8.83
N ALA A 156 -14.37 -9.16 -9.95
CA ALA A 156 -14.52 -10.37 -10.76
C ALA A 156 -13.90 -11.56 -10.02
N PHE A 157 -14.58 -11.99 -8.97
CA PHE A 157 -14.20 -13.08 -8.09
C PHE A 157 -15.40 -13.99 -7.87
N ALA A 158 -15.15 -15.28 -7.81
CA ALA A 158 -16.11 -16.31 -7.49
C ALA A 158 -15.42 -17.38 -6.64
N ILE A 159 -16.23 -18.13 -5.90
CA ILE A 159 -15.79 -19.28 -5.11
C ILE A 159 -16.32 -20.51 -5.83
N GLU A 160 -15.43 -21.41 -6.23
CA GLU A 160 -15.79 -22.64 -6.90
C GLU A 160 -16.22 -23.69 -5.86
N GLU A 161 -17.23 -24.49 -6.20
CA GLU A 161 -17.68 -25.58 -5.34
C GLU A 161 -16.54 -26.60 -5.17
N GLY A 162 -16.25 -26.98 -3.93
CA GLY A 162 -15.22 -27.99 -3.65
C GLY A 162 -13.82 -27.43 -3.39
N GLU A 163 -13.60 -26.10 -3.47
CA GLU A 163 -12.31 -25.49 -3.09
C GLU A 163 -12.11 -25.50 -1.57
N HIS A 164 -10.87 -25.75 -1.14
CA HIS A 164 -10.49 -25.55 0.26
C HIS A 164 -10.50 -24.07 0.62
N ALA A 165 -10.98 -23.72 1.82
CA ALA A 165 -11.04 -22.32 2.27
C ALA A 165 -9.67 -21.63 2.22
N ALA A 166 -8.58 -22.37 2.48
CA ALA A 166 -7.21 -21.88 2.35
C ALA A 166 -6.88 -21.36 0.94
N ASP A 167 -7.29 -22.09 -0.10
CA ASP A 167 -7.01 -21.76 -1.50
C ASP A 167 -7.82 -20.55 -1.94
N VAL A 168 -9.11 -20.49 -1.56
CA VAL A 168 -9.99 -19.35 -1.81
C VAL A 168 -9.42 -18.08 -1.16
N LEU A 169 -8.96 -18.16 0.09
CA LEU A 169 -8.35 -17.04 0.80
C LEU A 169 -7.06 -16.56 0.14
N SER A 170 -6.23 -17.48 -0.37
CA SER A 170 -5.00 -17.12 -1.11
C SER A 170 -5.33 -16.42 -2.42
N ARG A 171 -6.29 -16.96 -3.19
CA ARG A 171 -6.72 -16.37 -4.46
C ARG A 171 -7.37 -15.00 -4.25
N LEU A 172 -8.16 -14.84 -3.19
CA LEU A 172 -8.74 -13.56 -2.80
C LEU A 172 -7.64 -12.56 -2.45
N LYS A 173 -6.65 -12.96 -1.65
CA LYS A 173 -5.50 -12.12 -1.29
C LYS A 173 -4.75 -11.60 -2.52
N ASP A 174 -4.57 -12.43 -3.54
CA ASP A 174 -3.87 -12.03 -4.77
C ASP A 174 -4.72 -11.10 -5.65
N ALA A 175 -6.05 -11.26 -5.63
CA ALA A 175 -7.00 -10.44 -6.36
C ALA A 175 -7.23 -9.05 -5.73
N LEU A 176 -6.98 -8.88 -4.43
CA LEU A 176 -7.19 -7.61 -3.74
C LEU A 176 -6.03 -6.62 -3.94
N PRO A 177 -6.30 -5.34 -4.24
CA PRO A 177 -5.25 -4.34 -4.37
C PRO A 177 -4.66 -3.88 -3.03
N PHE A 178 -5.27 -4.26 -1.92
CA PHE A 178 -4.81 -3.98 -0.56
C PHE A 178 -4.44 -5.26 0.17
N THR A 179 -3.77 -5.12 1.31
CA THR A 179 -3.34 -6.26 2.10
C THR A 179 -4.55 -7.04 2.62
N PHE A 180 -4.54 -8.35 2.41
CA PHE A 180 -5.36 -9.29 3.16
C PHE A 180 -4.44 -10.26 3.90
N ARG A 181 -4.54 -10.25 5.23
CA ARG A 181 -3.76 -11.13 6.11
C ARG A 181 -4.70 -12.16 6.72
N PHE A 182 -4.33 -13.42 6.66
CA PHE A 182 -5.03 -14.49 7.37
C PHE A 182 -4.02 -15.35 8.13
N GLN A 183 -4.44 -15.90 9.27
CA GLN A 183 -3.60 -16.72 10.13
C GLN A 183 -3.15 -17.98 9.39
N GLY A 184 -1.83 -18.25 9.37
CA GLY A 184 -1.28 -19.54 8.93
C GLY A 184 -1.17 -20.55 10.08
N ALA A 185 -0.60 -21.73 9.82
CA ALA A 185 -0.42 -22.78 10.85
C ALA A 185 0.42 -22.36 12.08
N GLY A 186 1.17 -21.27 11.99
CA GLY A 186 1.95 -20.70 13.07
C GLY A 186 2.50 -19.33 12.70
N ALA A 187 3.02 -18.58 13.68
CA ALA A 187 3.40 -17.17 13.53
C ALA A 187 4.39 -16.87 12.37
N ARG A 188 5.19 -17.85 11.95
CA ARG A 188 6.16 -17.75 10.84
C ARG A 188 5.93 -18.78 9.74
N SER A 189 4.82 -19.52 9.78
CA SER A 189 4.53 -20.55 8.80
C SER A 189 3.93 -19.96 7.54
N ARG A 190 4.39 -20.41 6.37
CA ARG A 190 3.72 -20.17 5.09
C ARG A 190 2.60 -21.17 4.80
N LYS A 191 2.44 -22.20 5.63
CA LYS A 191 1.38 -23.20 5.46
C LYS A 191 0.04 -22.64 5.93
N PRO A 192 -1.07 -22.99 5.25
CA PRO A 192 -2.42 -22.67 5.71
C PRO A 192 -2.68 -23.13 7.13
N HIS A 193 -3.59 -22.46 7.83
CA HIS A 193 -4.05 -22.94 9.12
C HIS A 193 -4.87 -24.23 8.96
N PRO A 194 -4.72 -25.26 9.81
CA PRO A 194 -5.45 -26.53 9.69
C PRO A 194 -6.97 -26.37 9.53
N ASP A 195 -7.59 -25.47 10.29
CA ASP A 195 -9.03 -25.16 10.13
C ASP A 195 -9.41 -24.71 8.72
N MET A 196 -8.58 -23.91 8.04
CA MET A 196 -8.87 -23.44 6.67
C MET A 196 -8.57 -24.52 5.62
N ASP A 197 -7.60 -25.38 5.92
CA ASP A 197 -7.21 -26.50 5.05
C ASP A 197 -8.23 -27.65 5.12
N ALA A 198 -8.90 -27.84 6.27
CA ALA A 198 -9.89 -28.89 6.47
C ALA A 198 -11.28 -28.54 5.93
N ILE A 199 -11.57 -27.27 5.64
CA ILE A 199 -12.89 -26.81 5.22
C ILE A 199 -12.98 -26.71 3.70
N ILE A 200 -13.96 -27.41 3.14
CA ILE A 200 -14.38 -27.30 1.75
C ILE A 200 -15.50 -26.26 1.70
N THR A 201 -15.32 -25.25 0.85
CA THR A 201 -16.28 -24.16 0.67
C THR A 201 -17.41 -24.57 -0.27
N GLN A 202 -18.62 -24.08 0.03
CA GLN A 202 -19.71 -24.09 -0.94
C GLN A 202 -19.43 -23.05 -2.02
N GLY A 203 -19.82 -23.35 -3.25
CA GLY A 203 -19.68 -22.44 -4.37
C GLY A 203 -20.51 -21.17 -4.17
N ALA A 204 -19.95 -20.05 -4.60
CA ALA A 204 -20.63 -18.77 -4.60
C ALA A 204 -20.32 -18.03 -5.90
N ALA A 205 -21.37 -17.77 -6.68
CA ALA A 205 -21.25 -17.10 -7.97
C ALA A 205 -20.75 -15.65 -7.81
N GLY A 206 -19.94 -15.21 -8.77
CA GLY A 206 -19.49 -13.83 -8.88
C GLY A 206 -20.37 -13.00 -9.84
N PRO A 207 -20.11 -11.67 -9.95
CA PRO A 207 -19.14 -10.90 -9.18
C PRO A 207 -19.56 -10.77 -7.69
N MET A 208 -18.60 -10.53 -6.80
CA MET A 208 -18.87 -10.32 -5.38
C MET A 208 -17.94 -9.28 -4.76
N THR A 209 -18.31 -8.76 -3.59
CA THR A 209 -17.48 -7.83 -2.83
C THR A 209 -16.46 -8.57 -1.95
N PRO A 210 -15.31 -7.96 -1.60
CA PRO A 210 -14.41 -8.50 -0.60
C PRO A 210 -15.11 -8.88 0.71
N ARG A 211 -16.07 -8.05 1.16
CA ARG A 211 -16.90 -8.33 2.34
C ARG A 211 -17.67 -9.65 2.19
N ALA A 212 -18.38 -9.82 1.08
CA ALA A 212 -19.19 -11.00 0.82
C ALA A 212 -18.32 -12.28 0.73
N ALA A 213 -17.21 -12.21 -0.01
CA ALA A 213 -16.27 -13.33 -0.14
C ALA A 213 -15.72 -13.77 1.24
N VAL A 214 -15.25 -12.82 2.05
CA VAL A 214 -14.71 -13.10 3.38
C VAL A 214 -15.79 -13.63 4.32
N ALA A 215 -16.98 -13.03 4.33
CA ALA A 215 -18.09 -13.48 5.18
C ALA A 215 -18.53 -14.90 4.84
N HIS A 216 -18.62 -15.24 3.55
CA HIS A 216 -18.94 -16.59 3.07
C HIS A 216 -17.96 -17.62 3.62
N ILE A 217 -16.66 -17.37 3.49
CA ILE A 217 -15.62 -18.28 3.98
C ILE A 217 -15.67 -18.41 5.52
N VAL A 218 -15.78 -17.28 6.24
CA VAL A 218 -15.80 -17.27 7.71
C VAL A 218 -17.00 -18.02 8.28
N SER A 219 -18.14 -18.01 7.59
CA SER A 219 -19.34 -18.74 8.03
C SER A 219 -19.15 -20.27 8.05
N ALA A 220 -18.22 -20.79 7.23
CA ALA A 220 -17.89 -22.21 7.16
C ALA A 220 -16.77 -22.63 8.13
N LEU A 221 -16.03 -21.68 8.71
CA LEU A 221 -14.94 -21.97 9.63
C LEU A 221 -15.46 -22.45 11.01
N PRO A 222 -14.66 -23.23 11.76
CA PRO A 222 -14.96 -23.56 13.17
C PRO A 222 -15.14 -22.31 14.02
N ALA A 223 -15.66 -22.42 15.25
CA ALA A 223 -15.82 -21.26 16.13
C ALA A 223 -14.50 -20.52 16.42
N ALA A 224 -14.63 -19.26 16.88
CA ALA A 224 -13.56 -18.35 17.29
C ALA A 224 -12.72 -17.71 16.18
N TRP A 225 -13.11 -17.80 14.91
CA TRP A 225 -12.55 -16.97 13.83
C TRP A 225 -13.28 -15.63 13.71
N GLN A 226 -12.51 -14.57 13.46
CA GLN A 226 -13.02 -13.22 13.20
C GLN A 226 -12.29 -12.62 12.01
N ALA A 227 -13.06 -12.16 11.02
CA ALA A 227 -12.58 -11.27 10.00
C ALA A 227 -12.88 -9.81 10.37
N THR A 228 -11.88 -8.95 10.22
CA THR A 228 -11.99 -7.53 10.54
C THR A 228 -11.37 -6.68 9.43
N ALA A 229 -12.08 -5.66 8.98
CA ALA A 229 -11.53 -4.61 8.13
C ALA A 229 -10.95 -3.50 9.00
N LEU A 230 -9.63 -3.33 8.92
CA LEU A 230 -8.95 -2.12 9.39
C LEU A 230 -8.96 -1.07 8.27
N PRO A 231 -8.65 0.21 8.56
CA PRO A 231 -8.70 1.25 7.54
C PRO A 231 -7.90 0.94 6.27
N GLY A 232 -6.75 0.27 6.37
CA GLY A 232 -5.86 -0.02 5.24
C GLY A 232 -5.86 -1.46 4.72
N TYR A 233 -6.47 -2.42 5.43
CA TYR A 233 -6.32 -3.85 5.14
C TYR A 233 -7.35 -4.72 5.88
N ILE A 234 -7.51 -5.96 5.42
CA ILE A 234 -8.35 -6.97 6.08
C ILE A 234 -7.46 -7.94 6.86
N ILE A 235 -7.91 -8.36 8.05
CA ILE A 235 -7.33 -9.47 8.82
C ILE A 235 -8.36 -10.57 9.06
N LEU A 236 -7.90 -11.83 9.15
CA LEU A 236 -8.68 -12.99 9.54
C LEU A 236 -7.88 -13.88 10.50
N TYR A 237 -8.27 -13.90 11.78
CA TYR A 237 -7.55 -14.61 12.84
C TYR A 237 -8.50 -15.45 13.71
N LYS A 238 -7.93 -16.46 14.38
CA LYS A 238 -8.64 -17.31 15.35
C LYS A 238 -8.46 -16.78 16.77
N GLU A 239 -9.27 -15.79 17.13
CA GLU A 239 -9.20 -15.07 18.40
C GLU A 239 -10.49 -14.32 18.73
N ALA A 240 -11.62 -14.71 18.12
CA ALA A 240 -12.89 -14.05 18.33
C ALA A 240 -13.42 -14.26 19.77
N PRO A 241 -14.10 -13.26 20.37
CA PRO A 241 -14.20 -11.89 19.88
C PRO A 241 -12.95 -11.07 20.24
N ARG A 242 -12.43 -10.29 19.28
CA ARG A 242 -11.35 -9.34 19.51
C ARG A 242 -11.73 -7.96 19.03
N GLU A 243 -11.61 -6.96 19.92
CA GLU A 243 -11.81 -5.57 19.53
C GLU A 243 -10.55 -4.97 18.90
N TYR A 244 -10.77 -4.28 17.78
CA TYR A 244 -9.76 -3.56 17.02
C TYR A 244 -10.19 -2.09 16.87
N PRO A 245 -9.35 -1.12 17.27
CA PRO A 245 -9.70 0.29 17.14
C PRO A 245 -9.92 0.71 15.69
N GLN A 246 -10.96 1.52 15.43
CA GLN A 246 -11.29 2.06 14.09
C GLN A 246 -11.47 0.98 13.02
N ALA A 247 -11.91 -0.21 13.43
CA ALA A 247 -12.09 -1.35 12.56
C ALA A 247 -13.56 -1.77 12.51
N GLN A 248 -13.94 -2.46 11.43
CA GLN A 248 -15.26 -3.03 11.24
C GLN A 248 -15.17 -4.55 11.24
N VAL A 249 -15.92 -5.23 12.09
CA VAL A 249 -16.07 -6.69 12.02
C VAL A 249 -16.83 -7.03 10.74
N ILE A 250 -16.24 -7.90 9.91
CA ILE A 250 -16.86 -8.43 8.69
C ILE A 250 -17.74 -9.62 9.04
N ALA A 251 -17.18 -10.58 9.78
CA ALA A 251 -17.86 -11.81 10.19
C ALA A 251 -17.15 -12.46 11.38
N ILE A 252 -17.91 -13.20 12.18
CA ILE A 252 -17.42 -14.08 13.25
C ILE A 252 -17.99 -15.48 13.02
N SER A 253 -17.13 -16.48 13.00
CA SER A 253 -17.55 -17.89 12.86
C SER A 253 -18.22 -18.40 14.13
N GLY A 254 -19.31 -19.15 14.01
CA GLY A 254 -19.98 -19.78 15.15
C GLY A 254 -20.68 -18.82 16.12
N GLY A 255 -20.88 -17.55 15.72
CA GLY A 255 -21.80 -16.64 16.39
C GLY A 255 -23.19 -16.71 15.78
N ASN A 256 -24.19 -17.04 16.59
CA ASN A 256 -25.59 -16.70 16.31
C ASN A 256 -25.81 -15.20 16.57
#